data_AF-A0A6J4NVH0-F1
#
_entry.id   AF-A0A6J4NVH0-F1
#
_cell.length_a   1.000
_cell.length_b   1.000
_cell.length_c   1.000
_cell.angle_alpha   90.00
_cell.angle_beta   90.00
_cell.angle_gamma   90.00
#
_symmetry.space_group_name_H-M   'P 1'
#
loop_
_entity.id
_entity.type
_entity.pdbx_description
1 polymer ?
#
loop_
_entity_poly.entity_id
_entity_poly.type
_entity_poly.pdbx_seq_one_letter_code
_entity_poly.pdbx_strand_id
1 'polypeptide(L)' 'TDGSTLRFDENAAVVLTNNMEPRGTRVFGPIARELRESSVSGGMKIISLAPEVL' A
#
# COMPACT_ATOMS: atom_id res chain seq x y z
N THR A 1 -5.84 -9.65 -15.53
CA THR A 1 -6.43 -10.74 -14.71
C THR A 1 -5.68 -12.01 -15.05
N ASP A 2 -4.42 -12.11 -14.62
CA ASP A 2 -3.51 -13.19 -15.05
C ASP A 2 -3.49 -14.39 -14.10
N GLY A 3 -4.42 -14.46 -13.13
CA GLY A 3 -4.51 -15.57 -12.19
C GLY A 3 -3.29 -15.73 -11.26
N SER A 4 -2.31 -14.83 -11.34
CA SER A 4 -1.14 -14.80 -10.48
C SER A 4 -1.56 -14.47 -9.05
N THR A 5 -0.97 -15.19 -8.10
CA THR A 5 -1.20 -14.95 -6.66
C THR A 5 0.10 -14.46 -6.06
N LEU A 6 0.07 -13.29 -5.44
CA LEU A 6 1.20 -12.71 -4.71
C LEU A 6 1.02 -12.98 -3.21
N ARG A 7 2.08 -13.42 -2.54
CA ARG A 7 2.09 -13.61 -1.08
C ARG A 7 3.35 -12.99 -0.50
N PHE A 8 3.19 -12.29 0.63
CA PHE A 8 4.29 -11.76 1.41
C PHE A 8 4.64 -12.71 2.55
N ASP A 9 5.92 -12.75 2.91
CA ASP A 9 6.42 -13.58 4.02
C ASP A 9 6.01 -13.00 5.38
N GLU A 10 5.86 -11.67 5.46
CA GLU A 10 5.53 -10.93 6.69
C GLU A 10 4.26 -10.08 6.54
N ASN A 11 3.60 -9.83 7.67
CA ASN A 11 2.45 -8.93 7.75
C ASN A 11 2.93 -7.50 8.05
N ALA A 12 2.43 -6.51 7.30
CA ALA A 12 2.75 -5.10 7.49
C ALA A 12 1.48 -4.24 7.51
N ALA A 13 1.55 -3.08 8.19
CA ALA A 13 0.45 -2.12 8.25
C ALA A 13 0.98 -0.68 8.19
N VAL A 14 0.20 0.22 7.57
CA VAL A 14 0.49 1.66 7.51
C VAL A 14 -0.52 2.42 8.35
N VAL A 15 -0.03 3.29 9.24
CA VAL A 15 -0.89 4.09 10.12
C VAL A 15 -1.48 5.27 9.35
N LEU A 16 -2.81 5.35 9.36
CA LEU A 16 -3.58 6.45 8.78
C LEU A 16 -4.04 7.43 9.87
N THR A 17 -4.30 8.65 9.45
CA THR A 17 -5.00 9.67 10.23
C THR A 17 -6.52 9.51 10.09
N ASN A 18 -7.29 10.22 10.91
CA ASN A 18 -8.76 10.26 10.78
C ASN A 18 -9.24 10.81 9.43
N ASN A 19 -8.36 11.51 8.70
CA ASN A 19 -8.61 12.02 7.36
C ASN A 19 -8.18 11.01 6.27
N MET A 20 -7.90 9.76 6.65
CA MET A 20 -7.46 8.68 5.76
C MET A 20 -6.14 8.97 5.04
N GLU A 21 -5.33 9.90 5.56
CA GLU A 21 -4.00 10.17 5.02
C GLU A 21 -2.92 9.43 5.81
N PRO A 22 -1.84 8.94 5.16
CA PRO A 22 -0.74 8.31 5.87
C PRO A 22 -0.11 9.30 6.85
N ARG A 23 0.06 8.86 8.10
CA ARG A 23 0.63 9.71 9.14
C ARG A 23 2.15 9.87 8.99
N GLY A 24 2.79 8.92 8.31
CA GLY A 24 4.21 8.93 7.99
C GLY A 24 4.50 9.46 6.58
N THR A 25 5.76 9.83 6.34
CA THR A 25 6.25 10.36 5.05
C THR A 25 7.03 9.34 4.22
N ARG A 26 7.26 8.13 4.74
CA ARG A 26 7.98 7.04 4.05
C ARG A 26 7.36 5.70 4.36
N VAL A 27 7.34 4.83 3.35
CA VAL A 27 6.93 3.42 3.48
C VAL A 27 8.12 2.55 3.11
N PHE A 28 8.30 1.47 3.84
CA PHE A 28 9.38 0.51 3.62
C PHE A 28 8.80 -0.82 3.17
N GLY A 29 9.51 -1.48 2.25
CA GLY A 29 9.11 -2.76 1.69
C GLY A 29 8.25 -2.63 0.42
N PRO A 30 8.13 -3.73 -0.32
CA PRO A 30 7.31 -3.80 -1.52
C PRO A 30 5.82 -3.75 -1.16
N ILE A 31 5.03 -3.10 -2.02
CA ILE A 31 3.59 -2.95 -1.81
C ILE A 31 2.82 -3.63 -2.93
N ALA A 32 1.70 -4.26 -2.58
CA ALA A 32 0.83 -4.92 -3.54
C ALA A 32 0.09 -3.90 -4.43
N ARG A 33 0.03 -4.16 -5.74
CA ARG A 33 -0.62 -3.28 -6.72
C ARG A 33 -2.13 -3.14 -6.50
N GLU A 34 -2.76 -4.08 -5.79
CA GLU A 34 -4.19 -4.03 -5.44
C GLU A 34 -4.56 -2.82 -4.57
N LEU A 35 -3.60 -2.21 -3.85
CA LEU A 35 -3.87 -0.98 -3.10
C LEU A 35 -4.28 0.20 -3.99
N ARG A 36 -4.04 0.11 -5.31
CA ARG A 36 -4.42 1.15 -6.27
C ARG A 36 -5.91 1.09 -6.60
N GLU A 37 -6.47 -0.11 -6.61
CA GLU A 37 -7.87 -0.39 -6.93
C GLU A 37 -8.75 -0.39 -5.67
N SER A 38 -8.14 -0.60 -4.50
CA SER A 38 -8.84 -0.47 -3.22
C SER A 38 -9.30 0.97 -2.98
N SER A 39 -10.61 1.15 -2.76
CA SER A 39 -11.30 2.44 -2.50
C SER A 39 -10.93 3.12 -1.17
N VAL A 40 -9.83 2.74 -0.54
CA VAL A 40 -9.34 3.35 0.69
C VAL A 40 -8.76 4.72 0.33
N SER A 41 -9.36 5.81 0.79
CA SER A 41 -9.02 7.20 0.45
C SER A 41 -7.60 7.68 0.83
N GLY A 42 -6.71 6.76 1.22
CA GLY A 42 -5.28 6.95 1.45
C GLY A 42 -4.34 6.10 0.59
N GLY A 43 -4.85 5.13 -0.18
CA GLY A 43 -4.03 4.13 -0.90
C GLY A 43 -3.11 4.76 -1.95
N MET A 44 -3.59 5.78 -2.67
CA MET A 44 -2.83 6.44 -3.73
C MET A 44 -1.59 7.20 -3.22
N LYS A 45 -1.69 7.82 -2.03
CA LYS A 45 -0.53 8.46 -1.37
C LYS A 45 0.47 7.41 -0.89
N ILE A 46 0.02 6.29 -0.36
CA ILE A 46 0.89 5.19 0.08
C ILE A 46 1.69 4.62 -1.08
N ILE A 47 1.04 4.34 -2.22
CA ILE A 47 1.70 3.85 -3.44
C ILE A 47 2.74 4.84 -3.95
N SER A 48 2.45 6.13 -3.89
CA SER A 48 3.40 7.17 -4.34
C SER A 48 4.64 7.29 -3.44
N LEU A 49 4.53 6.90 -2.17
CA LEU A 49 5.63 6.89 -1.21
C LEU A 49 6.41 5.57 -1.19
N ALA A 50 5.94 4.57 -1.93
CA ALA A 50 6.49 3.23 -1.96
C ALA A 50 7.74 3.16 -2.87
N PRO A 51 8.80 2.46 -2.45
CA PRO A 51 9.97 2.24 -3.30
C PRO A 51 9.70 1.21 -4.41
N GLU A 52 8.82 0.23 -4.18
CA GLU A 52 8.54 -0.85 -5.12
C GLU A 52 7.06 -1.28 -5.03
N VAL A 53 6.44 -1.52 -6.19
CA VAL A 53 5.05 -1.96 -6.31
C VAL A 53 5.00 -3.24 -7.14
N LEU A 54 4.47 -4.31 -6.53
CA LEU A 54 4.36 -5.64 -7.13
C LEU A 54 2.95 -5.83 -7.69
#